data_AF-A0A524A3K9-F1
#
_entry.id   AF-A0A524A3K9-F1
#
_cell.length_a   1.000
_cell.length_b   1.000
_cell.length_c   1.000
_cell.angle_alpha   90.00
_cell.angle_beta   90.00
_cell.angle_gamma   90.00
#
_symmetry.space_group_name_H-M   'P 1'
#
loop_
_entity.id
_entity.type
_entity.pdbx_description
1 polymer ?
#
loop_
_entity_poly.entity_id
_entity_poly.type
_entity_poly.pdbx_seq_one_letter_code
_entity_poly.pdbx_strand_id
1 'polypeptide(L)'
;MKRPKLSVADIPVPSSLSHAPHLIHDENGKITGVILSYTDYQTFLRVLATHTDWETLPLYLQDAIDNMLADEALAEKGESRPLRELLAETGEMPG
;
A
#
# COMPACT_ATOMS: atom_id res chain seq x y z
N MET A 1 -13.00 -20.55 8.42
CA MET A 1 -12.27 -20.37 7.14
C MET A 1 -10.97 -19.64 7.44
N LYS A 2 -9.80 -20.20 7.08
CA LYS A 2 -8.50 -19.53 7.24
C LYS A 2 -8.44 -18.37 6.24
N ARG A 3 -8.32 -17.12 6.73
CA ARG A 3 -8.08 -15.95 5.87
C ARG A 3 -6.77 -16.18 5.10
N PRO A 4 -6.70 -15.91 3.79
CA PRO A 4 -5.42 -15.82 3.13
C PRO A 4 -4.73 -14.60 3.75
N LYS A 5 -3.72 -14.84 4.59
CA LYS A 5 -2.73 -13.80 4.87
C LYS A 5 -2.13 -13.50 3.50
N LEU A 6 -2.27 -12.27 2.98
CA LEU A 6 -1.46 -11.86 1.83
C LEU A 6 -0.01 -12.13 2.24
N SER A 7 0.59 -13.15 1.64
CA SER A 7 2.00 -13.41 1.83
C SER A 7 2.74 -12.33 1.06
N VAL A 8 3.86 -11.85 1.59
CA VAL A 8 4.77 -10.95 0.87
C VAL A 8 5.14 -11.53 -0.51
N ALA A 9 5.12 -12.86 -0.65
CA ALA A 9 5.36 -13.56 -1.91
C ALA A 9 4.23 -13.44 -2.95
N ASP A 10 3.03 -13.01 -2.55
CA ASP A 10 1.84 -12.96 -3.40
C ASP A 10 1.63 -11.60 -4.08
N ILE A 11 2.43 -10.58 -3.73
CA ILE A 11 2.37 -9.25 -4.36
C ILE A 11 3.42 -9.21 -5.47
N PRO A 12 3.02 -9.37 -6.74
CA PRO A 12 3.97 -9.34 -7.85
C PRO A 12 4.56 -7.94 -7.97
N VAL A 13 5.88 -7.83 -7.87
CA VAL A 13 6.58 -6.60 -8.24
C VAL A 13 6.46 -6.45 -9.77
N PRO A 14 5.77 -5.43 -10.27
CA PRO A 14 5.58 -5.28 -11.71
C PRO A 14 6.92 -5.05 -12.40
N SER A 15 7.23 -5.86 -13.41
CA SER A 15 8.44 -5.71 -14.23
C SER A 15 8.35 -4.59 -15.27
N SER A 16 7.16 -4.03 -15.48
CA SER A 16 6.88 -2.98 -16.44
C SER A 16 5.71 -2.10 -15.99
N LEU A 17 5.77 -0.83 -16.35
CA LEU A 17 4.66 0.11 -16.15
C LEU A 17 3.59 -0.11 -17.22
N SER A 18 2.34 0.12 -16.85
CA SER A 18 1.21 0.05 -17.79
C SER A 18 1.26 1.19 -18.80
N HIS A 19 1.76 2.36 -18.38
CA HIS A 19 1.95 3.54 -19.20
C HIS A 19 3.36 4.11 -19.04
N ALA A 20 3.85 4.79 -20.09
CA ALA A 20 5.10 5.53 -19.97
C ALA A 20 4.95 6.66 -18.94
N PRO A 21 5.88 6.76 -17.95
CA PRO A 21 5.79 7.80 -16.93
C PRO A 21 6.14 9.16 -17.53
N HIS A 22 5.51 10.22 -17.03
CA HIS A 22 5.96 11.57 -17.35
C HIS A 22 7.12 11.95 -16.43
N LEU A 23 8.21 12.46 -17.00
CA LEU A 23 9.39 12.86 -16.25
C LEU A 23 9.31 14.35 -15.91
N ILE A 24 9.53 14.68 -14.63
CA ILE A 24 9.65 16.05 -14.16
C ILE A 24 11.13 16.43 -14.21
N HIS A 25 11.43 17.55 -14.85
CA HIS A 25 12.78 18.09 -14.97
C HIS A 25 12.90 19.41 -14.21
N ASP A 26 14.06 19.68 -13.64
CA ASP A 26 14.40 21.01 -13.13
C ASP A 26 14.80 21.97 -14.27
N GLU A 27 15.11 23.20 -13.89
CA GLU A 27 15.58 24.27 -14.78
C GLU A 27 16.91 23.97 -15.49
N ASN A 28 17.68 22.99 -15.00
CA ASN A 28 18.92 22.53 -15.62
C ASN A 28 18.71 21.27 -16.49
N GLY A 29 17.46 20.80 -16.65
CA GLY A 29 17.12 19.60 -17.39
C GLY A 29 17.40 18.29 -16.65
N LYS A 30 17.66 18.33 -15.34
CA LYS A 30 17.86 17.12 -14.52
C LYS A 30 16.51 16.56 -14.09
N ILE A 31 16.35 15.24 -14.16
CA ILE A 31 15.14 14.57 -13.66
C ILE A 31 15.07 14.70 -12.14
N THR A 32 13.97 15.28 -11.64
CA THR A 32 13.69 15.42 -10.20
C THR A 32 12.53 14.56 -9.73
N GLY A 33 11.71 14.05 -10.65
CA GLY A 33 10.56 13.23 -10.30
C GLY A 33 9.93 12.54 -11.50
N VAL A 34 8.96 11.68 -11.20
CA VAL A 34 8.16 10.96 -12.19
C VAL A 34 6.69 11.05 -11.80
N ILE A 35 5.82 11.13 -12.80
CA ILE A 35 4.37 11.04 -12.66
C ILE A 35 3.95 9.71 -13.27
N LEU A 36 3.36 8.87 -12.42
CA LEU A 36 2.83 7.56 -12.80
C LEU A 36 1.36 7.68 -13.16
N SER A 37 0.86 6.73 -13.95
CA SER A 37 -0.58 6.51 -14.06
C SER A 37 -1.15 6.14 -12.69
N TYR A 38 -2.45 6.38 -12.47
CA TYR A 38 -3.08 6.06 -11.17
C TYR A 38 -2.92 4.58 -10.80
N THR A 39 -3.09 3.67 -11.76
CA THR A 39 -2.95 2.23 -11.54
C THR A 39 -1.51 1.81 -11.21
N ASP A 40 -0.53 2.40 -11.90
CA ASP A 40 0.88 2.12 -11.62
C ASP A 40 1.28 2.71 -10.26
N TYR A 41 0.74 3.87 -9.89
CA TYR A 41 0.95 4.50 -8.58
C TYR A 41 0.36 3.65 -7.44
N GLN A 42 -0.87 3.15 -7.57
CA GLN A 42 -1.45 2.24 -6.58
C GLN A 42 -0.62 0.96 -6.43
N THR A 43 -0.15 0.40 -7.54
CA THR A 43 0.72 -0.79 -7.50
C THR A 43 2.03 -0.48 -6.79
N PHE A 44 2.63 0.67 -7.05
CA PHE A 44 3.83 1.13 -6.36
C PHE A 44 3.61 1.26 -4.84
N LEU A 45 2.50 1.86 -4.40
CA LEU A 45 2.16 1.96 -2.97
C LEU A 45 2.01 0.59 -2.30
N ARG A 46 1.38 -0.39 -2.97
CA ARG A 46 1.29 -1.78 -2.46
C ARG A 46 2.67 -2.42 -2.30
N VAL A 47 3.56 -2.22 -3.27
CA VAL A 47 4.95 -2.71 -3.19
C VAL A 47 5.67 -2.07 -1.99
N LEU A 48 5.53 -0.75 -1.80
CA LEU A 48 6.13 -0.06 -0.67
C LEU A 48 5.64 -0.58 0.68
N ALA A 49 4.31 -0.70 0.85
CA ALA A 49 3.67 -1.19 2.07
C ALA A 49 4.14 -2.61 2.46
N THR A 50 4.57 -3.39 1.47
CA THR A 50 4.97 -4.79 1.67
C THR A 50 6.46 -4.94 1.95
N HIS A 51 7.29 -4.12 1.31
CA HIS A 51 8.74 -4.33 1.25
C HIS A 51 9.57 -3.30 2.01
N THR A 52 8.95 -2.25 2.53
CA THR A 52 9.66 -1.16 3.21
C THR A 52 9.28 -1.12 4.69
N ASP A 53 10.26 -0.80 5.53
CA ASP A 53 10.01 -0.56 6.94
C ASP A 53 9.24 0.75 7.12
N TRP A 54 8.08 0.67 7.78
CA TRP A 54 7.15 1.77 7.98
C TRP A 54 7.82 2.99 8.60
N GLU A 55 8.64 2.78 9.64
CA GLU A 55 9.30 3.84 10.39
C GLU A 55 10.36 4.60 9.57
N THR A 56 10.81 4.02 8.47
CA THR A 56 11.81 4.64 7.58
C THR A 56 11.19 5.33 6.37
N LEU A 57 9.90 5.12 6.14
CA LEU A 57 9.18 5.63 5.00
C LEU A 57 8.90 7.13 5.20
N PRO A 58 9.14 8.00 4.20
CA PRO A 58 8.74 9.40 4.27
C PRO A 58 7.24 9.56 4.60
N LEU A 59 6.91 10.53 5.47
CA LEU A 59 5.54 10.74 5.97
C LEU A 59 4.49 10.82 4.86
N TYR A 60 4.78 11.52 3.76
CA TYR A 60 3.83 11.66 2.65
C TYR A 60 3.51 10.32 1.95
N LEU A 61 4.43 9.34 2.01
CA LEU A 61 4.18 7.99 1.51
C LEU A 61 3.41 7.14 2.53
N GLN A 62 3.60 7.38 3.83
CA GLN A 62 2.83 6.71 4.88
C GLN A 62 1.36 7.10 4.73
N ASP A 63 1.08 8.40 4.66
CA ASP A 63 -0.26 8.94 4.44
C ASP A 63 -0.89 8.40 3.14
N ALA A 64 -0.11 8.27 2.07
CA ALA A 64 -0.59 7.74 0.80
C ALA A 64 -0.97 6.25 0.88
N ILE A 65 -0.15 5.46 1.59
CA ILE A 65 -0.43 4.03 1.82
C ILE A 65 -1.66 3.88 2.71
N ASP A 66 -1.77 4.64 3.81
CA ASP A 66 -2.92 4.59 4.70
C ASP A 66 -4.24 4.91 3.97
N ASN A 67 -4.23 5.95 3.14
CA ASN A 67 -5.40 6.30 2.32
C ASN A 67 -5.76 5.18 1.33
N MET A 68 -4.77 4.59 0.65
CA MET A 68 -4.99 3.47 -0.25
C MET A 68 -5.59 2.26 0.48
N LEU A 69 -5.07 1.91 1.67
CA LEU A 69 -5.58 0.79 2.46
C LEU A 69 -6.98 1.06 3.00
N ALA A 70 -7.29 2.31 3.38
CA ALA A 70 -8.63 2.72 3.77
C ALA A 70 -9.63 2.56 2.61
N ASP A 71 -9.27 3.00 1.40
CA ASP A 71 -10.09 2.82 0.21
C ASP A 71 -10.32 1.33 -0.11
N GLU A 72 -9.29 0.50 0.02
CA GLU A 72 -9.39 -0.95 -0.17
C GLU A 72 -10.33 -1.59 0.86
N ALA A 73 -10.18 -1.24 2.13
CA ALA A 73 -11.05 -1.74 3.21
C ALA A 73 -12.52 -1.31 3.01
N LEU A 74 -12.77 -0.11 2.48
CA LEU A 74 -14.12 0.35 2.15
C LEU A 74 -14.71 -0.39 0.94
N ALA A 75 -13.87 -0.79 -0.02
CA ALA A 75 -14.28 -1.54 -1.20
C ALA A 75 -14.51 -3.04 -0.91
N GLU A 76 -13.96 -3.57 0.18
CA GLU A 76 -14.21 -4.95 0.61
C GLU A 76 -15.69 -5.17 0.95
N LYS A 77 -16.29 -6.18 0.32
CA LYS A 77 -17.70 -6.56 0.55
C LYS A 77 -17.92 -7.38 1.83
N GLY A 78 -16.90 -7.46 2.69
CA GLY A 78 -16.94 -8.24 3.93
C GLY A 78 -17.69 -7.50 5.04
N GLU A 79 -18.31 -8.24 5.95
CA GLU A 79 -18.84 -7.61 7.17
C GLU A 79 -17.69 -7.12 8.05
N SER A 80 -17.74 -5.84 8.43
CA SER A 80 -16.80 -5.27 9.38
C SER A 80 -16.91 -5.97 10.73
N ARG A 81 -15.78 -6.46 11.24
CA ARG A 81 -15.71 -7.10 12.56
C ARG A 81 -15.05 -6.16 13.57
N PRO A 82 -15.63 -5.93 14.76
CA PRO A 82 -14.99 -5.16 15.81
C PRO A 82 -13.64 -5.75 16.23
N LEU A 83 -12.61 -4.91 16.35
CA LEU A 83 -11.25 -5.33 16.75
C LEU A 83 -11.23 -6.13 18.05
N ARG A 84 -12.03 -5.72 19.05
CA ARG A 84 -12.17 -6.40 20.34
C ARG A 84 -12.58 -7.87 20.21
N GLU A 85 -13.45 -8.19 19.25
CA GLU A 85 -13.93 -9.56 19.05
C GLU A 85 -12.83 -10.42 18.42
N LEU A 86 -12.04 -9.84 17.52
CA LEU A 86 -10.89 -10.51 16.92
C LEU A 86 -9.77 -10.77 17.96
N LEU A 87 -9.50 -9.82 18.85
CA LEU A 87 -8.49 -9.96 19.90
C LEU A 87 -8.91 -10.96 20.98
N ALA A 88 -10.20 -11.03 21.30
CA ALA A 88 -10.75 -12.06 22.19
C ALA A 88 -10.61 -13.47 21.59
N GLU A 89 -10.72 -13.63 20.27
CA GLU A 89 -10.51 -14.90 19.57
C GLU A 89 -9.04 -15.35 19.54
N THR A 90 -8.09 -14.41 19.52
CA THR A 90 -6.64 -14.72 19.49
C THR A 90 -6.02 -14.83 20.88
N GLY A 91 -6.74 -14.46 21.94
CA GLY A 91 -6.23 -14.47 23.31
C GLY A 91 -5.32 -13.27 23.66
N GLU A 92 -5.29 -12.25 22.80
CA GLU A 92 -4.48 -11.03 22.94
C GLU A 92 -5.31 -9.86 23.48
N MET A 93 -6.16 -10.10 24.48
CA MET A 93 -6.90 -9.03 25.14
C MET A 93 -5.93 -8.13 25.94
N PRO A 94 -5.86 -6.81 25.66
CA PRO A 94 -5.29 -5.89 26.62
C PRO A 94 -6.26 -5.82 27.81
N GLY A 95 -5.76 -6.14 29.01
CA GLY A 95 -6.50 -6.04 30.26
C GLY A 95 -6.84 -4.61 30.64
#